data_AF-A0A920M578-F1
#
_entry.id   AF-A0A920M578-F1
#
_cell.length_a   1.000
_cell.length_b   1.000
_cell.length_c   1.000
_cell.angle_alpha   90.00
_cell.angle_beta   90.00
_cell.angle_gamma   90.00
#
_symmetry.space_group_name_H-M   'P 1'
#
loop_
_entity.id
_entity.type
_entity.pdbx_description
1 polymer ?
#
loop_
_entity_poly.entity_id
_entity_poly.type
_entity_poly.pdbx_seq_one_letter_code
_entity_poly.pdbx_strand_id
1 'polypeptide(L)'
;MIPIAALTGIMMMVVIGTFAWASLKIINKVPKEDAIVIILVTFVTVWQDLAIAVVVGVIFSALSYSWKSSSFINLEKKETISKTKVYTF
;
A
#
# COMPACT_ATOMS: atom_id res chain seq x y z
N MET A 1 -2.36 7.35 -42.40
CA MET A 1 -2.44 8.06 -41.11
C MET A 1 -3.42 7.30 -40.22
N ILE A 2 -2.99 6.94 -39.01
CA ILE A 2 -3.88 6.34 -38.00
C ILE A 2 -4.50 7.51 -37.22
N PRO A 3 -5.83 7.56 -37.04
CA PRO A 3 -6.46 8.64 -36.30
C PRO A 3 -6.06 8.57 -34.82
N ILE A 4 -5.39 9.61 -34.34
CA ILE A 4 -4.95 9.72 -32.93
C ILE A 4 -6.16 9.65 -31.98
N ALA A 5 -7.33 10.14 -32.43
CA ALA A 5 -8.59 10.06 -31.69
C ALA A 5 -8.99 8.60 -31.33
N ALA A 6 -8.74 7.63 -32.22
CA ALA A 6 -9.02 6.23 -31.92
C ALA A 6 -8.05 5.68 -30.86
N LEU A 7 -6.78 6.09 -30.91
CA LEU A 7 -5.78 5.69 -29.93
C LEU A 7 -6.09 6.26 -28.53
N THR A 8 -6.48 7.53 -28.45
CA THR A 8 -6.91 8.15 -27.19
C THR A 8 -8.15 7.46 -26.63
N GLY A 9 -9.10 7.06 -27.49
CA GLY A 9 -10.26 6.26 -27.08
C GLY A 9 -9.88 4.92 -26.43
N ILE A 10 -8.90 4.21 -27.02
CA ILE A 10 -8.39 2.96 -26.44
C ILE A 10 -7.69 3.22 -25.10
N MET A 11 -6.87 4.27 -25.01
CA MET A 11 -6.22 4.64 -23.75
C MET A 11 -7.24 4.94 -22.64
N MET A 12 -8.33 5.66 -22.97
CA MET A 12 -9.41 5.93 -22.02
C MET A 12 -10.10 4.65 -21.54
N MET A 13 -10.39 3.70 -22.44
CA MET A 13 -10.97 2.39 -22.07
C MET A 13 -10.05 1.63 -21.09
N VAL A 14 -8.75 1.59 -21.38
CA VAL A 14 -7.76 0.88 -20.55
C VAL A 14 -7.66 1.50 -19.16
N VAL A 15 -7.57 2.82 -19.08
CA VAL A 15 -7.50 3.56 -17.81
C VAL A 15 -8.73 3.26 -16.93
N ILE A 16 -9.94 3.26 -17.51
CA ILE A 16 -11.15 2.92 -16.76
C ILE A 16 -11.11 1.49 -16.20
N GLY A 17 -10.49 0.55 -16.93
CA GLY A 17 -10.33 -0.84 -16.49
C GLY A 17 -9.21 -1.08 -15.46
N THR A 18 -8.15 -0.26 -15.48
CA THR A 18 -7.04 -0.37 -14.52
C THR A 18 -7.30 0.36 -13.20
N PHE A 19 -8.12 1.41 -13.22
CA PHE A 19 -8.52 2.11 -12.00
C PHE A 19 -9.46 1.24 -11.15
N ALA A 20 -8.94 0.75 -10.02
CA ALA A 20 -9.73 0.01 -9.05
C ALA A 20 -10.62 0.97 -8.23
N TRP A 21 -11.84 1.23 -8.68
CA TRP A 21 -12.82 2.09 -7.99
C TRP A 21 -13.12 1.65 -6.55
N ALA A 22 -12.98 0.35 -6.25
CA ALA A 22 -13.10 -0.18 -4.89
C ALA A 22 -11.99 0.30 -3.94
N SER A 23 -10.79 0.61 -4.46
CA SER A 23 -9.64 1.06 -3.66
C SER A 23 -9.95 2.36 -2.91
N LEU A 24 -10.69 3.28 -3.54
CA LEU A 24 -11.14 4.53 -2.91
C LEU A 24 -12.06 4.31 -1.71
N LYS A 25 -12.83 3.21 -1.67
CA LYS A 25 -13.72 2.89 -0.56
C LYS A 25 -12.99 2.28 0.63
N ILE A 26 -11.87 1.59 0.38
CA ILE A 26 -11.04 0.95 1.40
C ILE A 26 -10.01 1.91 2.01
N ILE A 27 -9.76 3.07 1.41
CA ILE A 27 -8.73 4.03 1.85
C ILE A 27 -8.88 4.44 3.33
N ASN A 28 -10.10 4.44 3.87
CA ASN A 28 -10.37 4.81 5.26
C ASN A 28 -10.14 3.66 6.28
N LYS A 29 -9.86 2.45 5.81
CA LYS A 29 -9.52 1.27 6.62
C LYS A 29 -8.02 0.95 6.63
N VAL A 30 -7.23 1.69 5.85
CA VAL A 30 -5.80 1.44 5.71
C VAL A 30 -5.06 2.03 6.94
N PRO A 31 -4.13 1.30 7.57
CA PRO A 31 -3.30 1.85 8.63
C PRO A 31 -2.53 3.09 8.15
N LYS A 32 -2.35 4.07 9.03
CA LYS A 32 -1.84 5.42 8.70
C LYS A 32 -0.46 5.36 8.07
N GLU A 33 0.34 4.39 8.48
CA GLU A 33 1.72 4.18 8.02
C GLU A 33 1.74 3.81 6.53
N ASP A 34 0.86 2.91 6.09
CA ASP A 34 0.76 2.49 4.69
C ASP A 34 0.18 3.62 3.81
N ALA A 35 -0.73 4.44 4.35
CA ALA A 35 -1.28 5.60 3.65
C ALA A 35 -0.21 6.69 3.36
N ILE A 36 0.72 6.92 4.29
CA ILE A 36 1.83 7.87 4.10
C ILE A 36 2.71 7.44 2.93
N VAL A 37 3.04 6.14 2.82
CA VAL A 37 3.86 5.62 1.73
C VAL A 37 3.17 5.83 0.38
N ILE A 38 1.87 5.56 0.29
CA ILE A 38 1.07 5.75 -0.94
C ILE A 38 1.08 7.23 -1.37
N ILE A 39 0.85 8.15 -0.45
CA ILE A 39 0.85 9.59 -0.73
C ILE A 39 2.24 10.04 -1.23
N LEU A 40 3.30 9.58 -0.56
CA LEU A 40 4.67 9.91 -0.90
C LEU A 40 5.01 9.44 -2.32
N VAL A 41 4.72 8.18 -2.67
CA VAL A 41 5.00 7.63 -4.00
C VAL A 41 4.21 8.37 -5.09
N THR A 42 2.93 8.64 -4.84
CA THR A 42 2.07 9.37 -5.78
C THR A 42 2.63 10.76 -6.08
N PHE A 43 3.09 11.45 -5.04
CA PHE A 43 3.66 12.79 -5.18
C PHE A 43 4.98 12.80 -5.95
N VAL A 44 5.89 11.86 -5.65
CA VAL A 44 7.16 11.70 -6.37
C VAL A 44 6.92 11.35 -7.85
N THR A 45 5.87 10.56 -8.14
CA THR A 45 5.51 10.17 -9.51
C THR A 45 5.14 11.39 -10.37
N VAL A 46 4.47 12.39 -9.78
CA VAL A 46 4.02 13.59 -10.50
C VAL A 46 5.16 14.58 -10.74
N TRP A 47 6.13 14.67 -9.81
CA TRP A 47 7.24 15.62 -9.94
C TRP A 47 8.42 15.13 -10.76
N GLN A 48 8.65 13.82 -10.76
CA GLN A 48 9.87 13.25 -11.33
C GLN A 48 9.52 12.28 -12.45
N ASP A 49 9.59 10.97 -12.19
CA ASP A 49 9.30 9.91 -13.14
C ASP A 49 8.80 8.67 -12.39
N LEU A 50 8.06 7.81 -13.10
CA LEU A 50 7.52 6.57 -12.54
C LEU A 50 8.62 5.66 -11.97
N ALA A 51 9.78 5.59 -12.63
CA ALA A 51 10.89 4.74 -12.19
C ALA A 51 11.46 5.16 -10.82
N ILE A 52 11.68 6.46 -10.62
CA ILE A 52 12.23 7.00 -9.35
C ILE A 52 11.20 6.83 -8.23
N ALA A 53 9.92 7.05 -8.53
CA ALA A 53 8.85 6.84 -7.57
C ALA A 53 8.76 5.38 -7.09
N VAL A 54 8.92 4.40 -7.98
CA VAL A 54 8.92 2.98 -7.62
C VAL A 54 10.07 2.64 -6.68
N VAL A 55 11.29 3.10 -6.96
CA VAL A 55 12.46 2.83 -6.11
C VAL A 55 12.26 3.40 -4.70
N VAL A 56 11.84 4.66 -4.61
CA VAL A 56 11.58 5.32 -3.32
C VAL A 56 10.46 4.59 -2.56
N GLY A 57 9.38 4.22 -3.26
CA GLY A 57 8.26 3.50 -2.67
C GLY A 57 8.62 2.15 -2.06
N VAL A 58 9.48 1.37 -2.72
CA VAL A 58 9.96 0.08 -2.21
C VAL A 58 10.77 0.27 -0.92
N ILE A 59 11.67 1.25 -0.88
CA ILE A 59 12.50 1.54 0.30
C ILE A 59 11.62 1.96 1.49
N PHE A 60 10.71 2.91 1.28
CA PHE A 60 9.80 3.37 2.33
C PHE A 60 8.81 2.28 2.79
N SER A 61 8.36 1.40 1.90
CA SER A 61 7.50 0.27 2.26
C SER A 61 8.22 -0.71 3.19
N ALA A 62 9.49 -1.04 2.89
CA ALA A 62 10.29 -1.91 3.75
C ALA A 62 10.52 -1.28 5.15
N LEU A 63 10.73 0.04 5.18
CA LEU A 63 10.90 0.79 6.43
C LEU A 63 9.62 0.79 7.28
N SER A 64 8.48 1.15 6.67
CA SER A 64 7.17 1.14 7.32
C SER A 64 6.82 -0.27 7.86
N TYR A 65 7.11 -1.31 7.08
CA TYR A 65 6.89 -2.69 7.49
C TYR A 65 7.69 -3.07 8.73
N SER A 66 8.95 -2.65 8.83
CA SER A 66 9.79 -2.89 10.02
C SER A 66 9.21 -2.22 11.27
N TRP A 67 8.73 -0.97 11.14
CA TRP A 67 8.06 -0.25 12.24
C TRP A 67 6.81 -0.97 12.72
N LYS A 68 5.96 -1.38 11.79
CA LYS A 68 4.73 -2.13 12.07
C LYS A 68 5.05 -3.47 12.74
N SER A 69 6.05 -4.20 12.23
CA SER A 69 6.53 -5.45 12.81
C SER A 69 7.05 -5.26 14.24
N SER A 70 7.69 -4.14 14.57
CA SER A 70 8.15 -3.82 15.92
C SER A 70 7.00 -3.52 16.88
N SER A 71 5.95 -2.84 16.41
CA SER A 71 4.79 -2.52 17.23
C SER A 71 3.91 -3.74 17.55
N PHE A 72 3.86 -4.75 16.66
CA PHE A 72 3.08 -5.98 16.90
C PHE A 72 3.67 -6.89 17.98
N ILE A 73 4.99 -6.82 18.23
CA ILE A 73 5.66 -7.62 19.27
C ILE A 73 5.17 -7.22 20.68
N ASN A 74 4.65 -6.00 20.85
CA ASN A 74 4.13 -5.51 22.14
C ASN A 74 2.71 -6.01 22.48
N LEU A 75 1.95 -6.53 21.51
CA LEU A 75 0.58 -7.01 21.75
C LEU A 75 0.53 -8.52 21.99
N GLU A 76 1.40 -9.30 21.35
CA GLU A 76 1.45 -10.75 21.56
C GLU A 76 2.06 -11.13 22.93
N LYS A 77 2.86 -10.23 23.52
CA LYS A 77 3.39 -10.44 24.87
C LYS A 77 2.33 -10.32 25.97
N LYS A 78 1.13 -9.79 25.69
CA LYS A 78 0.02 -9.75 26.66
C LYS A 78 -0.94 -10.94 26.59
N GLU A 79 -1.07 -11.63 25.46
CA GLU A 79 -1.93 -12.83 25.38
C GLU A 79 -1.19 -14.14 25.71
N THR A 80 0.12 -14.19 25.49
CA THR A 80 0.89 -15.43 25.73
C THR A 80 1.21 -15.67 27.22
N ILE A 81 1.12 -14.66 28.10
CA ILE A 81 1.31 -14.87 29.55
C ILE A 81 0.07 -15.48 30.22
N SER A 82 -1.11 -15.48 29.57
CA SER A 82 -2.36 -15.99 30.17
C SER A 82 -2.83 -17.35 29.64
N LYS A 83 -2.04 -18.02 28.79
CA LYS A 83 -2.42 -19.32 28.20
C LYS A 83 -1.51 -20.49 28.54
N THR A 84 -0.76 -20.41 29.65
CA THR A 84 -0.25 -21.61 30.32
C THR A 84 -1.42 -22.32 31.00
N LYS A 85 -2.28 -22.98 30.21
CA LYS A 85 -3.12 -24.06 30.74
C LYS A 85 -2.17 -25.21 31.08
N VAL A 86 -1.76 -25.25 32.34
CA VAL A 86 -1.14 -26.41 32.97
C VAL A 86 -2.22 -27.50 32.98
N TYR A 87 -2.11 -28.44 32.04
CA TYR A 87 -2.82 -29.71 32.15
C TYR A 87 -2.00 -30.59 33.09
N THR A 88 -2.27 -30.50 34.38
CA THR A 88 -1.88 -31.53 35.33
C THR A 88 -2.95 -32.61 35.29
N PHE A 89 -2.54 -33.85 35.02
CA PHE A 89 -3.32 -35.05 35.32
C PHE A 89 -3.11 -35.44 36.79
#